data_AF-A0AAD2GB51-F1
#
_entry.id   AF-A0AAD2GB51-F1
#
_cell.length_a   1.000
_cell.length_b   1.000
_cell.length_c   1.000
_cell.angle_alpha   90.00
_cell.angle_beta   90.00
_cell.angle_gamma   90.00
#
_symmetry.space_group_name_H-M   'P 1'
#
loop_
_entity.id
_entity.type
_entity.pdbx_description
1 polymer ?
#
loop_
_entity_poly.entity_id
_entity_poly.type
_entity_poly.pdbx_seq_one_letter_code
_entity_poly.pdbx_strand_id
1 'polypeptide(L)'
;MLIVDGQAARFLTQLVDYARFYAVVICTVLWATNEQEKRLVCWKAALMPVAIVTSHTIMEVVYGHILGPNTLGQSKRNQIRKDERNVALIGGVALLVFQMSCAVGFLTYIGAFTPTFVHDKSNLLDWTLALSTAYGEFWILSWLKDVTSMHFVHRLMHNKNYKYLHRIHLLHHSHTTNLNNINGALLEPVDLFLENTIGPLLLVVLKCLSGYPPKISLISFLYSISAEGSNHSLNPYSISYYFPPVDFFLKGNLAHNLHHTSPNGHFHAQPWHHLWEGYHKDLEAYNRIMKTKVEF
;
A
#
# COMPACT_ATOMS: atom_id res chain seq x y z
N MET A 1 -28.20 0.52 13.18
CA MET A 1 -26.84 0.50 12.57
C MET A 1 -25.97 1.36 13.47
N LEU A 2 -24.90 0.80 14.04
CA LEU A 2 -24.05 1.51 15.00
C LEU A 2 -23.12 2.44 14.20
N ILE A 3 -23.34 3.74 14.30
CA ILE A 3 -22.53 4.75 13.63
C ILE A 3 -21.39 5.12 14.60
N VAL A 4 -20.15 4.84 14.20
CA VAL A 4 -18.95 5.25 14.92
C VAL A 4 -18.35 6.44 14.16
N ASP A 5 -18.09 7.56 14.86
CA ASP A 5 -17.48 8.77 14.28
C ASP A 5 -16.36 9.35 15.18
N GLY A 6 -15.66 10.36 14.67
CA GLY A 6 -14.62 11.10 15.39
C GLY A 6 -13.47 10.22 15.86
N GLN A 7 -12.97 10.46 17.07
CA GLN A 7 -11.87 9.70 17.65
C GLN A 7 -12.18 8.20 17.77
N ALA A 8 -13.41 7.83 18.11
CA ALA A 8 -13.80 6.42 18.21
C ALA A 8 -13.70 5.71 16.86
N ALA A 9 -14.11 6.36 15.76
CA ALA A 9 -14.01 5.79 14.41
C ALA A 9 -12.57 5.61 13.99
N ARG A 10 -11.72 6.59 14.32
CA ARG A 10 -10.28 6.50 14.10
C ARG A 10 -9.68 5.32 14.86
N PHE A 11 -9.89 5.22 16.16
CA PHE A 11 -9.32 4.15 16.97
C PHE A 11 -9.78 2.77 16.49
N LEU A 12 -11.08 2.61 16.22
CA LEU A 12 -11.62 1.36 15.71
C LEU A 12 -11.05 1.03 14.32
N THR A 13 -10.98 2.01 13.41
CA THR A 13 -10.36 1.85 12.09
C THR A 13 -8.94 1.34 12.23
N GLN A 14 -8.11 2.04 13.00
CA GLN A 14 -6.70 1.71 13.15
C GLN A 14 -6.54 0.32 13.76
N LEU A 15 -7.27 0.01 14.83
CA LEU A 15 -7.23 -1.31 15.47
C LEU A 15 -7.59 -2.43 14.47
N VAL A 16 -8.68 -2.26 13.72
CA VAL A 16 -9.13 -3.26 12.73
C VAL A 16 -8.12 -3.40 11.61
N ASP A 17 -7.57 -2.29 11.10
CA ASP A 17 -6.56 -2.32 10.04
C ASP A 17 -5.28 -3.03 10.49
N TYR A 18 -4.79 -2.74 11.70
CA TYR A 18 -3.62 -3.41 12.28
C TYR A 18 -3.88 -4.92 12.41
N ALA A 19 -4.98 -5.29 13.06
CA ALA A 19 -5.32 -6.68 13.29
C ALA A 19 -5.48 -7.44 11.97
N ARG A 20 -6.19 -6.86 11.00
CA ARG A 20 -6.36 -7.41 9.66
C ARG A 20 -5.02 -7.62 8.97
N PHE A 21 -4.18 -6.60 8.89
CA PHE A 21 -2.92 -6.69 8.17
C PHE A 21 -2.03 -7.78 8.75
N TYR A 22 -1.81 -7.78 10.06
CA TYR A 22 -0.97 -8.79 10.69
C TYR A 22 -1.58 -10.19 10.56
N ALA A 23 -2.89 -10.34 10.68
CA ALA A 23 -3.56 -11.63 10.43
C ALA A 23 -3.34 -12.11 8.99
N VAL A 24 -3.55 -11.25 7.99
CA VAL A 24 -3.35 -11.61 6.58
C VAL A 24 -1.90 -11.95 6.30
N VAL A 25 -0.94 -11.11 6.71
CA VAL A 25 0.49 -11.33 6.44
C VAL A 25 1.01 -12.56 7.16
N ILE A 26 0.77 -12.71 8.45
CA ILE A 26 1.28 -13.85 9.23
C ILE A 26 0.69 -15.15 8.68
N CYS A 27 -0.64 -15.23 8.50
CA CYS A 27 -1.28 -16.46 8.01
C CYS A 27 -0.81 -16.83 6.60
N THR A 28 -0.68 -15.85 5.70
CA THR A 28 -0.26 -16.13 4.32
C THR A 28 1.20 -16.55 4.25
N VAL A 29 2.10 -15.91 4.99
CA VAL A 29 3.53 -16.24 4.99
C VAL A 29 3.78 -17.62 5.60
N LEU A 30 3.11 -17.94 6.70
CA LEU A 30 3.17 -19.28 7.28
C LEU A 30 2.66 -20.34 6.30
N TRP A 31 1.57 -20.05 5.60
CA TRP A 31 1.02 -20.97 4.60
C TRP A 31 1.94 -21.17 3.40
N ALA A 32 2.59 -20.10 2.94
CA ALA A 32 3.49 -20.11 1.79
C ALA A 32 4.88 -20.71 2.08
N THR A 33 5.28 -20.83 3.34
CA THR A 33 6.60 -21.34 3.73
C THR A 33 6.56 -22.87 3.92
N ASN A 34 7.46 -23.59 3.26
CA ASN A 34 7.77 -24.98 3.57
C ASN A 34 8.91 -25.01 4.61
N GLU A 35 8.59 -25.42 5.84
CA GLU A 35 9.53 -25.44 6.95
C GLU A 35 10.61 -26.51 6.81
N GLN A 36 10.26 -27.68 6.28
CA GLN A 36 11.20 -28.79 6.09
C GLN A 36 12.28 -28.40 5.07
N GLU A 37 11.86 -27.76 3.98
CA GLU A 37 12.73 -27.39 2.87
C GLU A 37 13.35 -25.99 3.04
N LYS A 38 12.95 -25.27 4.09
CA LYS A 38 13.37 -23.88 4.34
C LYS A 38 13.23 -22.99 3.09
N ARG A 39 12.11 -23.10 2.39
CA ARG A 39 11.83 -22.34 1.15
C ARG A 39 10.38 -21.93 1.03
N LEU A 40 10.13 -20.94 0.18
CA LEU A 40 8.78 -20.56 -0.22
C LEU A 40 8.25 -21.52 -1.29
N VAL A 41 6.99 -21.91 -1.15
CA VAL A 41 6.26 -22.63 -2.20
C VAL A 41 5.75 -21.59 -3.20
N CYS A 42 6.33 -21.61 -4.40
CA CYS A 42 6.14 -20.57 -5.42
C CYS A 42 4.66 -20.21 -5.69
N TRP A 43 3.82 -21.19 -5.99
CA TRP A 43 2.40 -20.93 -6.30
C TRP A 43 1.61 -20.42 -5.08
N LYS A 44 2.03 -20.75 -3.85
CA LYS A 44 1.41 -20.21 -2.63
C LYS A 44 1.80 -18.76 -2.42
N ALA A 45 3.09 -18.45 -2.57
CA ALA A 45 3.59 -17.08 -2.50
C ALA A 45 2.91 -16.19 -3.56
N ALA A 46 2.74 -16.72 -4.79
CA ALA A 46 2.04 -16.03 -5.86
C ALA A 46 0.60 -15.63 -5.50
N LEU A 47 -0.07 -16.31 -4.57
CA LEU A 47 -1.45 -16.01 -4.16
C LEU A 47 -1.54 -14.99 -3.02
N MET A 48 -0.43 -14.56 -2.43
CA MET A 48 -0.44 -13.60 -1.32
C MET A 48 -0.94 -12.21 -1.70
N PRO A 49 -0.61 -11.65 -2.89
CA PRO A 49 -1.21 -10.39 -3.34
C PRO A 49 -2.73 -10.45 -3.40
N VAL A 50 -3.32 -11.61 -3.72
CA VAL A 50 -4.78 -11.81 -3.71
C VAL A 50 -5.33 -11.50 -2.31
N ALA A 51 -4.72 -12.06 -1.26
CA ALA A 51 -5.18 -11.87 0.11
C ALA A 51 -5.05 -10.40 0.55
N ILE A 52 -3.93 -9.74 0.26
CA ILE A 52 -3.71 -8.33 0.62
C ILE A 52 -4.71 -7.43 -0.11
N VAL A 53 -4.78 -7.50 -1.45
CA VAL A 53 -5.66 -6.63 -2.25
C VAL A 53 -7.13 -6.89 -1.91
N THR A 54 -7.54 -8.15 -1.77
CA THR A 54 -8.93 -8.48 -1.36
C THR A 54 -9.23 -7.94 0.02
N SER A 55 -8.31 -8.04 0.97
CA SER A 55 -8.51 -7.48 2.32
C SER A 55 -8.64 -5.96 2.30
N HIS A 56 -7.94 -5.26 1.41
CA HIS A 56 -8.08 -3.81 1.21
C HIS A 56 -9.41 -3.45 0.57
N THR A 57 -9.82 -4.16 -0.47
CA THR A 57 -11.13 -3.95 -1.11
C THR A 57 -12.28 -4.19 -0.14
N ILE A 58 -12.22 -5.25 0.68
CA ILE A 58 -13.24 -5.52 1.70
C ILE A 58 -13.30 -4.38 2.72
N MET A 59 -12.15 -3.93 3.23
CA MET A 59 -12.13 -2.83 4.18
C MET A 59 -12.62 -1.52 3.58
N GLU A 60 -12.32 -1.27 2.31
CA GLU A 60 -12.81 -0.12 1.58
C GLU A 60 -14.35 -0.09 1.54
N VAL A 61 -14.98 -1.24 1.28
CA VAL A 61 -16.44 -1.41 1.33
C VAL A 61 -16.97 -1.25 2.76
N VAL A 62 -16.32 -1.87 3.76
CA VAL A 62 -16.71 -1.74 5.17
C VAL A 62 -16.65 -0.27 5.62
N TYR A 63 -15.61 0.48 5.26
CA TYR A 63 -15.52 1.91 5.55
C TYR A 63 -16.59 2.70 4.78
N GLY A 64 -16.78 2.40 3.50
CA GLY A 64 -17.80 3.05 2.68
C GLY A 64 -19.23 2.97 3.24
N HIS A 65 -19.58 1.83 3.85
CA HIS A 65 -20.96 1.53 4.26
C HIS A 65 -21.21 1.52 5.77
N ILE A 66 -20.22 1.16 6.59
CA ILE A 66 -20.40 0.87 8.02
C ILE A 66 -19.67 1.90 8.89
N LEU A 67 -18.44 2.29 8.54
CA LEU A 67 -17.55 3.07 9.38
C LEU A 67 -17.18 4.43 8.75
N GLY A 68 -17.63 5.54 9.34
CA GLY A 68 -17.30 6.91 8.89
C GLY A 68 -18.38 7.69 8.12
N PRO A 69 -19.70 7.54 8.39
CA PRO A 69 -20.74 8.28 7.67
C PRO A 69 -20.72 9.80 7.92
N ASN A 70 -20.09 10.30 8.99
CA ASN A 70 -20.02 11.76 9.23
C ASN A 70 -18.64 12.37 8.99
N THR A 71 -17.57 11.57 8.94
CA THR A 71 -16.20 12.06 8.65
C THR A 71 -15.86 12.02 7.15
N LEU A 72 -16.41 11.05 6.41
CA LEU A 72 -16.26 10.96 4.97
C LEU A 72 -17.23 11.92 4.26
N GLY A 73 -16.80 12.51 3.15
CA GLY A 73 -17.68 13.26 2.27
C GLY A 73 -18.77 12.34 1.69
N GLN A 74 -20.00 12.82 1.61
CA GLN A 74 -21.11 12.07 1.00
C GLN A 74 -20.80 11.64 -0.44
N SER A 75 -20.03 12.45 -1.17
CA SER A 75 -19.54 12.13 -2.51
C SER A 75 -18.70 10.85 -2.55
N LYS A 76 -17.73 10.68 -1.63
CA LYS A 76 -16.88 9.48 -1.55
C LYS A 76 -17.70 8.22 -1.24
N ARG A 77 -18.67 8.31 -0.33
CA ARG A 77 -19.60 7.19 -0.04
C ARG A 77 -20.50 6.83 -1.22
N ASN A 78 -20.94 7.82 -1.98
CA ASN A 78 -21.72 7.55 -3.18
C ASN A 78 -20.84 6.96 -4.28
N GLN A 79 -19.56 7.35 -4.34
CA GLN A 79 -18.62 6.79 -5.30
C GLN A 79 -18.34 5.32 -5.03
N ILE A 80 -18.03 4.92 -3.79
CA ILE A 80 -17.73 3.50 -3.49
C ILE A 80 -18.90 2.58 -3.86
N ARG A 81 -20.14 3.03 -3.65
CA ARG A 81 -21.36 2.31 -4.09
C ARG A 81 -21.48 2.13 -5.59
N LYS A 82 -20.95 3.09 -6.36
CA LYS A 82 -20.87 2.98 -7.83
C LYS A 82 -19.72 2.06 -8.21
N ASP A 83 -18.58 2.22 -7.57
CA ASP A 83 -17.35 1.51 -7.91
C ASP A 83 -17.45 0.01 -7.62
N GLU A 84 -18.04 -0.39 -6.49
CA GLU A 84 -18.25 -1.79 -6.11
C GLU A 84 -19.16 -2.57 -7.09
N ARG A 85 -19.98 -1.84 -7.87
CA ARG A 85 -20.89 -2.38 -8.88
C ARG A 85 -20.36 -2.23 -10.30
N ASN A 86 -19.24 -1.54 -10.47
CA ASN A 86 -18.66 -1.29 -11.77
C ASN A 86 -17.80 -2.48 -12.20
N VAL A 87 -18.35 -3.31 -13.08
CA VAL A 87 -17.69 -4.53 -13.60
C VAL A 87 -16.31 -4.23 -14.18
N ALA A 88 -16.12 -3.07 -14.83
CA ALA A 88 -14.82 -2.71 -15.39
C ALA A 88 -13.77 -2.45 -14.31
N LEU A 89 -14.14 -1.79 -13.21
CA LEU A 89 -13.24 -1.57 -12.07
C LEU A 89 -12.90 -2.88 -11.36
N ILE A 90 -13.90 -3.74 -11.15
CA ILE A 90 -13.67 -5.07 -10.56
C ILE A 90 -12.74 -5.91 -11.46
N GLY A 91 -12.91 -5.83 -12.78
CA GLY A 91 -11.97 -6.42 -13.75
C GLY A 91 -10.56 -5.85 -13.62
N GLY A 92 -10.43 -4.53 -13.41
CA GLY A 92 -9.16 -3.86 -13.13
C GLY A 92 -8.47 -4.36 -11.86
N VAL A 93 -9.21 -4.50 -10.75
CA VAL A 93 -8.70 -5.09 -9.49
C VAL A 93 -8.24 -6.53 -9.73
N ALA A 94 -9.02 -7.34 -10.44
CA ALA A 94 -8.65 -8.72 -10.77
C ALA A 94 -7.37 -8.78 -11.63
N LEU A 95 -7.23 -7.87 -12.59
CA LEU A 95 -6.04 -7.76 -13.43
C LEU A 95 -4.80 -7.34 -12.61
N LEU A 96 -4.94 -6.35 -11.71
CA LEU A 96 -3.88 -5.96 -10.79
C LEU A 96 -3.43 -7.15 -9.94
N VAL A 97 -4.38 -7.86 -9.33
CA VAL A 97 -4.10 -9.07 -8.52
C VAL A 97 -3.36 -10.11 -9.34
N PHE A 98 -3.80 -10.37 -10.57
CA PHE A 98 -3.13 -11.30 -11.47
C PHE A 98 -1.69 -10.88 -11.79
N GLN A 99 -1.47 -9.61 -12.16
CA GLN A 99 -0.14 -9.07 -12.45
C GLN A 99 0.81 -9.19 -11.25
N MET A 100 0.34 -8.82 -10.06
CA MET A 100 1.12 -8.93 -8.82
C MET A 100 1.40 -10.39 -8.47
N SER A 101 0.44 -11.28 -8.69
CA SER A 101 0.61 -12.73 -8.46
C SER A 101 1.67 -13.32 -9.38
N CYS A 102 1.66 -12.94 -10.67
CA CYS A 102 2.69 -13.33 -11.62
C CYS A 102 4.07 -12.80 -11.21
N ALA A 103 4.16 -11.54 -10.80
CA ALA A 103 5.41 -10.93 -10.36
C ALA A 103 5.96 -11.64 -9.11
N VAL A 104 5.13 -11.86 -8.08
CA VAL A 104 5.54 -12.55 -6.85
C VAL A 104 5.92 -14.00 -7.12
N GLY A 105 5.13 -14.71 -7.93
CA GLY A 105 5.43 -16.08 -8.33
C GLY A 105 6.78 -16.17 -9.05
N PHE A 106 7.00 -15.32 -10.06
CA PHE A 106 8.26 -15.28 -10.79
C PHE A 106 9.46 -14.95 -9.88
N LEU A 107 9.36 -13.91 -9.05
CA LEU A 107 10.41 -13.51 -8.11
C LEU A 107 10.68 -14.63 -7.07
N THR A 108 9.65 -15.34 -6.63
CA THR A 108 9.81 -16.50 -5.74
C THR A 108 10.51 -17.65 -6.46
N TYR A 109 10.13 -17.94 -7.71
CA TYR A 109 10.72 -19.01 -8.53
C TYR A 109 12.22 -18.81 -8.74
N ILE A 110 12.66 -17.59 -9.03
CA ILE A 110 14.10 -17.28 -9.17
C ILE A 110 14.83 -17.10 -7.84
N GLY A 111 14.14 -17.29 -6.71
CA GLY A 111 14.72 -17.21 -5.37
C GLY A 111 15.02 -15.80 -4.87
N ALA A 112 14.38 -14.77 -5.42
CA ALA A 112 14.55 -13.37 -5.00
C ALA A 112 13.90 -13.06 -3.65
N PHE A 113 13.01 -13.93 -3.15
CA PHE A 113 12.43 -13.81 -1.81
C PHE A 113 13.04 -14.79 -0.81
N THR A 114 13.22 -14.30 0.41
CA THR A 114 13.49 -15.14 1.58
C THR A 114 12.18 -15.52 2.25
N PRO A 115 11.99 -16.80 2.60
CA PRO A 115 10.94 -17.19 3.54
C PRO A 115 11.17 -16.52 4.90
N THR A 116 10.09 -16.29 5.63
CA THR A 116 10.19 -15.85 7.02
C THR A 116 10.35 -17.08 7.90
N PHE A 117 11.40 -17.10 8.70
CA PHE A 117 11.61 -18.14 9.70
C PHE A 117 11.37 -17.57 11.08
N VAL A 118 10.51 -18.25 11.82
CA VAL A 118 10.27 -18.03 13.24
C VAL A 118 10.61 -19.35 13.90
N HIS A 119 11.66 -19.37 14.74
CA HIS A 119 12.19 -20.62 15.29
C HIS A 119 11.15 -21.30 16.20
N ASP A 120 10.53 -20.54 17.09
CA ASP A 120 9.39 -20.96 17.88
C ASP A 120 8.18 -20.04 17.59
N LYS A 121 7.18 -20.59 16.92
CA LYS A 121 5.94 -19.87 16.56
C LYS A 121 5.12 -19.42 17.76
N SER A 122 5.32 -20.03 18.93
CA SER A 122 4.67 -19.63 20.18
C SER A 122 5.44 -18.53 20.91
N ASN A 123 6.69 -18.26 20.49
CA ASN A 123 7.55 -17.27 21.11
C ASN A 123 7.35 -15.89 20.48
N LEU A 124 6.89 -14.94 21.30
CA LEU A 124 6.66 -13.56 20.87
C LEU A 124 7.95 -12.84 20.44
N LEU A 125 9.10 -13.15 21.06
CA LEU A 125 10.38 -12.54 20.72
C LEU A 125 10.81 -12.95 19.31
N ASP A 126 10.67 -14.21 18.94
CA ASP A 126 11.03 -14.69 17.59
C ASP A 126 10.19 -14.00 16.52
N TRP A 127 8.88 -13.85 16.75
CA TRP A 127 8.01 -13.06 15.88
C TRP A 127 8.42 -11.61 15.81
N THR A 128 8.74 -11.00 16.96
CA THR A 128 9.17 -9.60 17.03
C THR A 128 10.45 -9.38 16.23
N LEU A 129 11.43 -10.28 16.31
CA LEU A 129 12.67 -10.23 15.55
C LEU A 129 12.43 -10.40 14.04
N ALA A 130 11.60 -11.37 13.65
CA ALA A 130 11.25 -11.59 12.25
C ALA A 130 10.51 -10.38 11.63
N LEU A 131 9.50 -9.86 12.33
CA LEU A 131 8.73 -8.71 11.88
C LEU A 131 9.56 -7.42 11.88
N SER A 132 10.35 -7.15 12.91
CA SER A 132 11.21 -5.95 12.96
C SER A 132 12.29 -5.96 11.89
N THR A 133 12.88 -7.13 11.58
CA THR A 133 13.84 -7.26 10.47
C THR A 133 13.18 -6.96 9.13
N ALA A 134 12.01 -7.55 8.87
CA ALA A 134 11.26 -7.29 7.65
C ALA A 134 10.78 -5.83 7.56
N TYR A 135 10.47 -5.21 8.70
CA TYR A 135 10.07 -3.82 8.79
C TYR A 135 11.22 -2.85 8.51
N GLY A 136 12.41 -3.11 9.04
CA GLY A 136 13.61 -2.35 8.72
C GLY A 136 13.95 -2.44 7.23
N GLU A 137 13.81 -3.63 6.65
CA GLU A 137 13.98 -3.82 5.21
C GLU A 137 12.91 -3.07 4.39
N PHE A 138 11.66 -3.04 4.86
CA PHE A 138 10.58 -2.27 4.24
C PHE A 138 10.94 -0.78 4.16
N TRP A 139 11.50 -0.19 5.22
CA TRP A 139 11.93 1.20 5.19
C TRP A 139 13.05 1.48 4.18
N ILE A 140 14.02 0.59 4.06
CA ILE A 140 15.09 0.73 3.07
C ILE A 140 14.49 0.66 1.66
N LEU A 141 13.59 -0.30 1.42
CA LEU A 141 12.88 -0.44 0.15
C LEU A 141 12.07 0.83 -0.18
N SER A 142 11.28 1.34 0.75
CA SER A 142 10.48 2.56 0.59
C SER A 142 11.35 3.78 0.33
N TRP A 143 12.48 3.91 1.02
CA TRP A 143 13.43 5.00 0.78
C TRP A 143 14.07 4.92 -0.60
N LEU A 144 14.52 3.72 -1.03
CA LEU A 144 15.06 3.50 -2.36
C LEU A 144 14.02 3.80 -3.45
N LYS A 145 12.78 3.33 -3.26
CA LYS A 145 11.63 3.66 -4.14
C LYS A 145 11.45 5.18 -4.24
N ASP A 146 11.45 5.88 -3.11
CA ASP A 146 11.20 7.31 -3.09
C ASP A 146 12.28 8.13 -3.79
N VAL A 147 13.55 7.83 -3.52
CA VAL A 147 14.68 8.58 -4.08
C VAL A 147 14.83 8.31 -5.58
N THR A 148 14.45 7.13 -6.06
CA THR A 148 14.67 6.75 -7.47
C THR A 148 13.39 6.81 -8.29
N SER A 149 12.41 5.96 -7.99
CA SER A 149 11.17 5.85 -8.75
C SER A 149 10.31 7.10 -8.57
N MET A 150 9.94 7.43 -7.33
CA MET A 150 8.99 8.51 -7.07
C MET A 150 9.58 9.90 -7.35
N HIS A 151 10.85 10.12 -7.01
CA HIS A 151 11.46 11.41 -7.27
C HIS A 151 11.76 11.66 -8.75
N PHE A 152 12.27 10.67 -9.48
CA PHE A 152 12.67 10.86 -10.88
C PHE A 152 11.66 10.28 -11.86
N VAL A 153 11.43 8.96 -11.82
CA VAL A 153 10.63 8.25 -12.82
C VAL A 153 9.18 8.72 -12.84
N HIS A 154 8.56 8.83 -11.67
CA HIS A 154 7.17 9.29 -11.51
C HIS A 154 6.98 10.73 -11.98
N ARG A 155 7.97 11.63 -11.75
CA ARG A 155 7.94 12.98 -12.34
C ARG A 155 8.01 12.96 -13.87
N LEU A 156 8.74 12.02 -14.47
CA LEU A 156 8.72 11.84 -15.94
C LEU A 156 7.34 11.38 -16.42
N MET A 157 6.63 10.57 -15.63
CA MET A 157 5.26 10.15 -15.92
C MET A 157 4.26 11.32 -15.83
N HIS A 158 4.51 12.32 -14.98
CA HIS A 158 3.72 13.56 -14.97
C HIS A 158 4.09 14.56 -16.08
N ASN A 159 5.18 14.33 -16.81
CA ASN A 159 5.65 15.24 -17.85
C ASN A 159 5.07 14.90 -19.23
N LYS A 160 4.27 15.82 -19.78
CA LYS A 160 3.60 15.71 -21.09
C LYS A 160 4.54 15.47 -22.28
N ASN A 161 5.83 15.78 -22.15
CA ASN A 161 6.83 15.50 -23.18
C ASN A 161 7.05 13.98 -23.34
N TYR A 162 6.85 13.19 -22.29
CA TYR A 162 6.92 11.72 -22.32
C TYR A 162 5.53 11.13 -22.56
N LYS A 163 4.97 11.38 -23.76
CA LYS A 163 3.56 11.09 -24.11
C LYS A 163 3.07 9.70 -23.69
N TYR A 164 3.89 8.67 -23.87
CA TYR A 164 3.50 7.30 -23.50
C TYR A 164 3.36 7.13 -21.99
N LEU A 165 4.39 7.48 -21.23
CA LEU A 165 4.40 7.41 -19.75
C LEU A 165 3.29 8.29 -19.16
N HIS A 166 3.12 9.50 -19.71
CA HIS A 166 2.05 10.39 -19.30
C HIS A 166 0.66 9.81 -19.53
N ARG A 167 0.41 9.22 -20.71
CA ARG A 167 -0.89 8.62 -21.02
C ARG A 167 -1.25 7.48 -20.07
N ILE A 168 -0.32 6.56 -19.83
CA ILE A 168 -0.60 5.40 -18.97
C ILE A 168 -0.83 5.83 -17.52
N HIS A 169 -0.09 6.83 -17.04
CA HIS A 169 -0.18 7.30 -15.67
C HIS A 169 -1.41 8.19 -15.42
N LEU A 170 -1.88 8.89 -16.45
CA LEU A 170 -3.15 9.62 -16.39
C LEU A 170 -4.35 8.71 -16.10
N LEU A 171 -4.30 7.43 -16.49
CA LEU A 171 -5.35 6.47 -16.14
C LEU A 171 -5.43 6.29 -14.62
N HIS A 172 -4.27 6.13 -13.97
CA HIS A 172 -4.17 6.03 -12.52
C HIS A 172 -4.71 7.29 -11.82
N HIS A 173 -4.40 8.47 -12.36
CA HIS A 173 -4.85 9.76 -11.83
C HIS A 173 -6.29 10.16 -12.18
N SER A 174 -7.02 9.35 -12.94
CA SER A 174 -8.33 9.73 -13.50
C SER A 174 -9.42 9.98 -12.45
N HIS A 175 -9.28 9.45 -11.24
CA HIS A 175 -10.32 9.51 -10.20
C HIS A 175 -10.17 10.69 -9.23
N THR A 176 -9.03 11.40 -9.22
CA THR A 176 -8.81 12.66 -8.48
C THR A 176 -9.39 12.66 -7.05
N THR A 177 -10.42 13.47 -6.76
CA THR A 177 -11.05 13.58 -5.43
C THR A 177 -11.86 12.35 -5.02
N ASN A 178 -12.15 11.46 -5.95
CA ASN A 178 -12.93 10.25 -5.77
C ASN A 178 -12.05 9.00 -5.60
N LEU A 179 -10.73 9.18 -5.47
CA LEU A 179 -9.78 8.09 -5.26
C LEU A 179 -10.18 7.20 -4.07
N ASN A 180 -10.11 5.90 -4.30
CA ASN A 180 -10.29 4.82 -3.34
C ASN A 180 -9.46 3.59 -3.78
N ASN A 181 -9.41 2.54 -2.95
CA ASN A 181 -8.63 1.34 -3.26
C ASN A 181 -9.11 0.58 -4.51
N ILE A 182 -10.40 0.69 -4.87
CA ILE A 182 -10.98 -0.01 -6.02
C ILE A 182 -10.58 0.68 -7.32
N ASN A 183 -10.78 1.99 -7.40
CA ASN A 183 -10.45 2.75 -8.61
C ASN A 183 -8.96 3.10 -8.72
N GLY A 184 -8.22 3.17 -7.61
CA GLY A 184 -6.77 3.27 -7.60
C GLY A 184 -6.08 2.03 -8.19
N ALA A 185 -6.76 0.89 -8.24
CA ALA A 185 -6.28 -0.32 -8.91
C ALA A 185 -6.31 -0.23 -10.45
N LEU A 186 -6.89 0.83 -11.03
CA LEU A 186 -6.78 1.10 -12.46
C LEU A 186 -5.38 1.61 -12.79
N LEU A 187 -4.50 0.64 -13.02
CA LEU A 187 -3.09 0.89 -13.25
C LEU A 187 -2.63 0.04 -14.43
N GLU A 188 -1.92 0.65 -15.37
CA GLU A 188 -1.30 -0.07 -16.47
C GLU A 188 -0.10 -0.87 -15.95
N PRO A 189 0.21 -2.06 -16.49
CA PRO A 189 1.30 -2.89 -15.98
C PRO A 189 2.67 -2.19 -15.96
N VAL A 190 2.92 -1.25 -16.89
CA VAL A 190 4.15 -0.46 -16.91
C VAL A 190 4.20 0.53 -15.75
N ASP A 191 3.08 1.18 -15.44
CA ASP A 191 2.96 2.10 -14.30
C ASP A 191 3.20 1.31 -12.99
N LEU A 192 2.56 0.13 -12.87
CA LEU A 192 2.70 -0.75 -11.71
C LEU A 192 4.15 -1.18 -11.51
N PHE A 193 4.82 -1.56 -12.60
CA PHE A 193 6.22 -1.98 -12.56
C PHE A 193 7.14 -0.84 -12.11
N LEU A 194 6.99 0.35 -12.70
CA LEU A 194 7.84 1.50 -12.39
C LEU A 194 7.65 1.95 -10.94
N GLU A 195 6.41 2.05 -10.47
CA GLU A 195 6.14 2.51 -9.11
C GLU A 195 6.49 1.46 -8.04
N ASN A 196 6.32 0.16 -8.31
CA ASN A 196 6.37 -0.85 -7.24
C ASN A 196 7.55 -1.83 -7.32
N THR A 197 8.23 -1.93 -8.46
CA THR A 197 9.29 -2.94 -8.65
C THR A 197 10.70 -2.34 -8.56
N ILE A 198 10.88 -1.04 -8.84
CA ILE A 198 12.19 -0.39 -8.81
C ILE A 198 12.85 -0.46 -7.42
N GLY A 199 12.12 -0.11 -6.36
CA GLY A 199 12.63 -0.19 -4.97
C GLY A 199 13.16 -1.58 -4.59
N PRO A 200 12.36 -2.66 -4.75
CA PRO A 200 12.82 -4.03 -4.57
C PRO A 200 14.07 -4.37 -5.38
N LEU A 201 14.10 -4.08 -6.69
CA LEU A 201 15.25 -4.41 -7.53
C LEU A 201 16.53 -3.71 -7.05
N LEU A 202 16.43 -2.44 -6.66
CA LEU A 202 17.55 -1.69 -6.12
C LEU A 202 18.04 -2.25 -4.79
N LEU A 203 17.13 -2.73 -3.93
CA LEU A 203 17.51 -3.36 -2.67
C LEU A 203 18.28 -4.67 -2.92
N VAL A 204 17.85 -5.49 -3.89
CA VAL A 204 18.59 -6.71 -4.29
C VAL A 204 20.00 -6.35 -4.77
N VAL A 205 20.12 -5.32 -5.61
CA VAL A 205 21.42 -4.83 -6.09
C VAL A 205 22.28 -4.34 -4.92
N LEU A 206 21.72 -3.53 -4.01
CA LEU A 206 22.43 -3.00 -2.84
C LEU A 206 22.95 -4.12 -1.94
N LYS A 207 22.14 -5.15 -1.69
CA LYS A 207 22.56 -6.33 -0.93
C LYS A 207 23.68 -7.08 -1.61
N CYS A 208 23.58 -7.31 -2.92
CA CYS A 208 24.62 -7.95 -3.72
C CYS A 208 25.95 -7.20 -3.62
N LEU A 209 25.93 -5.87 -3.82
CA LEU A 209 27.12 -5.02 -3.73
C LEU A 209 27.72 -4.97 -2.32
N SER A 210 26.89 -5.16 -1.29
CA SER A 210 27.30 -5.15 0.11
C SER A 210 27.70 -6.53 0.64
N GLY A 211 27.73 -7.57 -0.21
CA GLY A 211 28.08 -8.94 0.18
C GLY A 211 26.98 -9.69 0.96
N TYR A 212 25.76 -9.16 1.02
CA TYR A 212 24.61 -9.84 1.60
C TYR A 212 23.90 -10.72 0.56
N PRO A 213 23.12 -11.73 0.98
CA PRO A 213 22.30 -12.50 0.06
C PRO A 213 21.37 -11.58 -0.76
N PRO A 214 21.34 -11.71 -2.11
CA PRO A 214 20.57 -10.85 -3.00
C PRO A 214 19.08 -11.25 -2.99
N LYS A 215 18.46 -11.17 -1.82
CA LYS A 215 17.07 -11.58 -1.58
C LYS A 215 16.37 -10.59 -0.66
N ILE A 216 15.06 -10.46 -0.79
CA ILE A 216 14.21 -9.60 0.04
C ILE A 216 13.32 -10.46 0.93
N SER A 217 12.99 -10.01 2.15
CA SER A 217 11.91 -10.63 2.93
C SER A 217 10.59 -10.51 2.20
N LEU A 218 9.88 -11.62 2.05
CA LEU A 218 8.53 -11.60 1.51
C LEU A 218 7.59 -10.70 2.35
N ILE A 219 7.76 -10.68 3.68
CA ILE A 219 7.00 -9.78 4.56
C ILE A 219 7.29 -8.31 4.24
N SER A 220 8.56 -7.96 4.03
CA SER A 220 8.95 -6.59 3.66
C SER A 220 8.26 -6.14 2.37
N PHE A 221 8.20 -7.02 1.37
CA PHE A 221 7.51 -6.76 0.13
C PHE A 221 5.98 -6.64 0.32
N LEU A 222 5.37 -7.47 1.17
CA LEU A 222 3.95 -7.37 1.51
C LEU A 222 3.62 -6.08 2.27
N TYR A 223 4.50 -5.60 3.17
CA TYR A 223 4.39 -4.27 3.77
C TYR A 223 4.33 -3.20 2.67
N SER A 224 5.25 -3.25 1.71
CA SER A 224 5.28 -2.29 0.59
C SER A 224 3.98 -2.30 -0.20
N ILE A 225 3.52 -3.47 -0.67
CA ILE A 225 2.26 -3.58 -1.41
C ILE A 225 1.08 -3.03 -0.59
N SER A 226 1.04 -3.40 0.68
CA SER A 226 -0.08 -3.04 1.54
C SER A 226 -0.08 -1.56 1.89
N ALA A 227 1.09 -0.93 2.02
CA ALA A 227 1.23 0.51 2.22
C ALA A 227 0.70 1.29 1.01
N GLU A 228 1.05 0.86 -0.20
CA GLU A 228 0.55 1.44 -1.45
C GLU A 228 -0.97 1.30 -1.56
N GLY A 229 -1.51 0.12 -1.27
CA GLY A 229 -2.95 -0.09 -1.16
C GLY A 229 -3.57 0.91 -0.20
N SER A 230 -3.13 0.94 1.06
CA SER A 230 -3.66 1.86 2.08
C SER A 230 -3.56 3.35 1.71
N ASN A 231 -2.53 3.75 0.97
CA ASN A 231 -2.38 5.14 0.52
C ASN A 231 -3.50 5.60 -0.43
N HIS A 232 -4.16 4.67 -1.11
CA HIS A 232 -5.32 4.96 -1.97
C HIS A 232 -6.64 4.95 -1.21
N SER A 233 -6.67 4.57 0.06
CA SER A 233 -7.93 4.37 0.77
C SER A 233 -8.74 5.65 0.87
N LEU A 234 -10.06 5.50 0.72
CA LEU A 234 -11.05 6.52 0.99
C LEU A 234 -11.06 6.89 2.47
N ASN A 235 -10.67 5.97 3.36
CA ASN A 235 -10.66 6.22 4.78
C ASN A 235 -9.41 7.02 5.16
N PRO A 236 -9.57 8.27 5.61
CA PRO A 236 -8.43 9.09 5.99
C PRO A 236 -7.71 8.54 7.24
N TYR A 237 -8.33 7.65 8.01
CA TYR A 237 -7.72 7.03 9.18
C TYR A 237 -7.02 5.69 8.90
N SER A 238 -7.02 5.22 7.65
CA SER A 238 -6.32 3.99 7.29
C SER A 238 -4.83 4.06 7.61
N ILE A 239 -4.28 2.94 8.03
CA ILE A 239 -2.86 2.80 8.33
C ILE A 239 -2.09 2.43 7.06
N SER A 240 -0.96 3.06 6.83
CA SER A 240 -0.10 2.79 5.68
C SER A 240 1.22 2.13 6.08
N TYR A 241 1.69 2.37 7.31
CA TYR A 241 3.02 1.99 7.74
C TYR A 241 3.06 0.88 8.76
N TYR A 242 1.91 0.48 9.29
CA TYR A 242 1.79 -0.65 10.21
C TYR A 242 2.74 -0.54 11.41
N PHE A 243 3.01 0.69 11.84
CA PHE A 243 3.72 0.98 13.08
C PHE A 243 3.13 2.25 13.69
N PRO A 244 2.43 2.17 14.85
CA PRO A 244 1.60 3.26 15.35
C PRO A 244 2.29 4.63 15.44
N PRO A 245 3.55 4.74 15.91
CA PRO A 245 4.23 6.02 15.92
C PRO A 245 4.43 6.60 14.52
N VAL A 246 4.81 5.79 13.54
CA VAL A 246 4.99 6.29 12.17
C VAL A 246 3.65 6.66 11.55
N ASP A 247 2.64 5.80 11.65
CA ASP A 247 1.29 6.11 11.13
C ASP A 247 0.67 7.34 11.79
N PHE A 248 1.12 7.71 12.98
CA PHE A 248 0.72 8.96 13.63
C PHE A 248 1.31 10.19 12.92
N PHE A 249 2.61 10.17 12.61
CA PHE A 249 3.31 11.32 12.01
C PHE A 249 3.21 11.36 10.48
N LEU A 250 3.34 10.22 9.81
CA LEU A 250 3.26 10.11 8.36
C LEU A 250 1.84 9.68 7.98
N LYS A 251 1.06 10.61 7.42
CA LYS A 251 -0.22 10.29 6.76
C LYS A 251 -0.06 10.09 5.26
N GLY A 252 0.42 8.91 4.88
CA GLY A 252 0.66 8.54 3.48
C GLY A 252 -0.59 8.68 2.61
N ASN A 253 -1.72 8.16 3.09
CA ASN A 253 -3.00 8.26 2.41
C ASN A 253 -3.44 9.68 2.09
N LEU A 254 -3.19 10.62 3.00
CA LEU A 254 -3.56 12.02 2.89
C LEU A 254 -2.74 12.70 1.80
N ALA A 255 -1.42 12.60 1.88
CA ALA A 255 -0.52 13.17 0.88
C ALA A 255 -0.74 12.55 -0.51
N HIS A 256 -0.97 11.24 -0.58
CA HIS A 256 -1.21 10.54 -1.84
C HIS A 256 -2.54 10.92 -2.48
N ASN A 257 -3.61 11.04 -1.69
CA ASN A 257 -4.87 11.59 -2.19
C ASN A 257 -4.71 13.03 -2.70
N LEU A 258 -3.88 13.86 -2.06
CA LEU A 258 -3.58 15.21 -2.54
C LEU A 258 -2.80 15.19 -3.85
N HIS A 259 -1.80 14.32 -3.98
CA HIS A 259 -1.09 14.07 -5.24
C HIS A 259 -2.06 13.78 -6.39
N HIS A 260 -3.05 12.92 -6.14
CA HIS A 260 -4.09 12.59 -7.12
C HIS A 260 -4.99 13.76 -7.51
N THR A 261 -5.14 14.76 -6.64
CA THR A 261 -5.89 16.00 -6.95
C THR A 261 -5.03 17.11 -7.55
N SER A 262 -3.71 17.03 -7.36
CA SER A 262 -2.74 18.02 -7.83
C SER A 262 -1.52 17.28 -8.39
N PRO A 263 -1.56 16.91 -9.69
CA PRO A 263 -0.53 16.06 -10.32
C PRO A 263 0.90 16.60 -10.25
N ASN A 264 1.07 17.89 -9.93
CA ASN A 264 2.38 18.54 -9.82
C ASN A 264 2.90 18.65 -8.38
N GLY A 265 2.19 18.08 -7.39
CA GLY A 265 2.57 18.08 -5.98
C GLY A 265 2.75 16.67 -5.43
N HIS A 266 3.38 16.54 -4.26
CA HIS A 266 3.38 15.29 -3.46
C HIS A 266 3.87 14.03 -4.19
N PHE A 267 4.96 14.15 -4.97
CA PHE A 267 5.48 13.03 -5.77
C PHE A 267 6.03 11.86 -4.96
N HIS A 268 6.43 12.04 -3.71
CA HIS A 268 7.02 10.96 -2.91
C HIS A 268 5.93 10.01 -2.40
N ALA A 269 6.19 8.70 -2.38
CA ALA A 269 5.28 7.73 -1.78
C ALA A 269 5.25 7.91 -0.25
N GLN A 270 6.37 8.35 0.34
CA GLN A 270 6.42 8.74 1.75
C GLN A 270 6.35 10.25 1.91
N PRO A 271 5.42 10.79 2.71
CA PRO A 271 5.29 12.23 2.89
C PRO A 271 6.30 12.73 3.94
N TRP A 272 7.60 12.68 3.62
CA TRP A 272 8.67 13.06 4.55
C TRP A 272 8.48 14.46 5.15
N HIS A 273 7.88 15.38 4.41
CA HIS A 273 7.57 16.74 4.87
C HIS A 273 6.61 16.78 6.08
N HIS A 274 5.85 15.70 6.34
CA HIS A 274 4.99 15.59 7.51
C HIS A 274 5.76 15.51 8.84
N LEU A 275 7.04 15.12 8.83
CA LEU A 275 7.83 15.02 10.06
C LEU A 275 8.15 16.38 10.71
N TRP A 276 8.02 17.48 9.96
CA TRP A 276 8.39 18.82 10.43
C TRP A 276 7.20 19.78 10.38
N GLU A 277 6.72 20.16 9.19
CA GLU A 277 5.73 21.25 9.06
C GLU A 277 4.68 21.03 7.95
N GLY A 278 4.72 19.88 7.27
CA GLY A 278 3.85 19.59 6.14
C GLY A 278 2.46 19.08 6.52
N TYR A 279 2.36 18.38 7.65
CA TYR A 279 1.18 17.60 8.00
C TYR A 279 -0.10 18.45 8.13
N HIS A 280 -0.06 19.54 8.90
CA HIS A 280 -1.24 20.39 9.09
C HIS A 280 -1.70 21.07 7.79
N LYS A 281 -0.75 21.52 6.97
CA LYS A 281 -1.05 22.15 5.66
C LYS A 281 -1.74 21.16 4.73
N ASP A 282 -1.24 19.93 4.69
CA ASP A 282 -1.84 18.89 3.88
C ASP A 282 -3.21 18.50 4.44
N LEU A 283 -3.40 18.39 5.76
CA LEU A 283 -4.71 18.13 6.37
C LEU A 283 -5.76 19.18 6.01
N GLU A 284 -5.40 20.46 6.10
CA GLU A 284 -6.27 21.56 5.69
C GLU A 284 -6.60 21.50 4.20
N ALA A 285 -5.59 21.24 3.35
CA ALA A 285 -5.79 21.08 1.92
C ALA A 285 -6.71 19.89 1.61
N TYR A 286 -6.52 18.76 2.27
CA TYR A 286 -7.31 17.55 2.13
C TYR A 286 -8.77 17.84 2.50
N ASN A 287 -9.01 18.39 3.69
CA ASN A 287 -10.36 18.74 4.14
C ASN A 287 -11.07 19.71 3.19
N ARG A 288 -10.34 20.71 2.68
CA ARG A 288 -10.87 21.67 1.70
C ARG A 288 -11.21 21.02 0.35
N ILE A 289 -10.28 20.26 -0.22
CA ILE A 289 -10.40 19.69 -1.58
C ILE A 289 -11.39 18.51 -1.59
N MET A 290 -11.28 17.61 -0.61
CA MET A 290 -12.12 16.41 -0.49
C MET A 290 -13.47 16.67 0.17
N LYS A 291 -13.69 17.89 0.70
CA LYS A 291 -14.90 18.30 1.43
C LYS A 291 -15.17 17.41 2.64
N THR A 292 -14.12 17.16 3.43
CA THR A 292 -14.15 16.32 4.64
C THR A 292 -13.92 17.16 5.90
N LYS A 293 -14.12 16.56 7.08
CA LYS A 293 -13.84 17.14 8.40
C LYS A 293 -13.04 16.14 9.25
N VAL A 294 -11.87 15.77 8.73
CA VAL A 294 -10.97 14.79 9.35
C VAL A 294 -10.13 15.48 10.41
N GLU A 295 -9.95 14.80 11.55
CA GLU A 295 -9.12 15.24 12.67
C GLU A 295 -8.29 14.06 13.18
N PHE A 296 -6.98 14.26 13.43
CA PHE A 296 -6.09 13.25 14.03
C PHE A 296 -5.34 13.80 15.24
#